data_AF-A0A7S3NIQ7-F1
#
_entry.id   AF-A0A7S3NIQ7-F1
#
_cell.length_a   1.000
_cell.length_b   1.000
_cell.length_c   1.000
_cell.angle_alpha   90.00
_cell.angle_beta   90.00
_cell.angle_gamma   90.00
#
_symmetry.space_group_name_H-M   'P 1'
#
loop_
_entity.id
_entity.type
_entity.pdbx_description
1 polymer ?
#
loop_
_entity_poly.entity_id
_entity_poly.type
_entity_poly.pdbx_seq_one_letter_code
_entity_poly.pdbx_strand_id
1 'polypeptide(L)'
;METTRPTRVIVSKQIDPEKIPNKELLLVDRTEQLTYESVTNYTRAAKGSTQICVMCGNLASHSRGGGDQCGDDDQPPGTTIIPRQNKDVCRDCDKVIWNHETSNAYFKWCKGCKNFLQIGNFSQKLDAAKCDKCRERGRTSYLLKKRTTPSKAESTISTRVSANNKNTKKKPVRIEKEVLLEEKKQISDDAAAISLVSLFKTAENIPSKNNSDTKSKVGALSQSFGCSLAKTALDENPPHDDDSTGESVPPRGLLFELANIHATILKLEQEADKVPLLENQVNDLKIQLSAALDREELLKARLAALESTSDSEEKPKKRPRLISFDDAANSSHY
;
A
#
# COMPACT_ATOMS: atom_id res chain seq x y z
N MET A 1 -42.08 -22.38 14.30
CA MET A 1 -40.63 -22.55 14.57
C MET A 1 -40.07 -21.18 14.88
N GLU A 2 -39.78 -20.89 16.14
CA GLU A 2 -39.12 -19.65 16.52
C GLU A 2 -37.68 -19.69 15.99
N THR A 3 -37.38 -18.85 15.01
CA THR A 3 -36.00 -18.63 14.57
C THR A 3 -35.29 -17.81 15.64
N THR A 4 -34.50 -18.47 16.48
CA THR A 4 -33.62 -17.81 17.46
C THR A 4 -32.79 -16.77 16.73
N ARG A 5 -32.95 -15.49 17.10
CA ARG A 5 -32.16 -14.42 16.49
C ARG A 5 -30.68 -14.66 16.81
N PRO A 6 -29.78 -14.52 15.82
CA PRO A 6 -28.36 -14.68 16.05
C PRO A 6 -27.88 -13.67 17.10
N THR A 7 -27.08 -14.14 18.06
CA THR A 7 -26.51 -13.30 19.11
C THR A 7 -25.63 -12.22 18.48
N ARG A 8 -25.99 -10.96 18.72
CA ARG A 8 -25.25 -9.80 18.22
C ARG A 8 -24.02 -9.58 19.09
N VAL A 9 -22.83 -9.63 18.49
CA VAL A 9 -21.61 -9.11 19.10
C VAL A 9 -21.30 -7.81 18.36
N ILE A 10 -21.47 -6.67 19.00
CA ILE A 10 -21.16 -5.39 18.36
C ILE A 10 -19.64 -5.24 18.40
N VAL A 11 -18.99 -5.39 17.26
CA VAL A 11 -17.55 -5.22 17.11
C VAL A 11 -17.23 -3.95 16.29
N SER A 12 -18.16 -3.55 15.43
CA SER A 12 -17.99 -2.43 14.52
C SER A 12 -19.22 -1.53 14.46
N LYS A 13 -18.99 -0.21 14.45
CA LYS A 13 -20.02 0.83 14.35
C LYS A 13 -19.89 1.63 13.06
N GLN A 14 -21.01 2.02 12.47
CA GLN A 14 -21.02 2.93 11.33
C GLN A 14 -20.60 4.34 11.79
N ILE A 15 -19.76 5.00 10.99
CA ILE A 15 -19.28 6.36 11.26
C ILE A 15 -19.53 7.25 10.05
N ASP A 16 -19.93 8.49 10.31
CA ASP A 16 -20.06 9.51 9.28
C ASP A 16 -18.67 9.89 8.74
N PRO A 17 -18.48 10.03 7.41
CA PRO A 17 -17.18 10.37 6.82
C PRO A 17 -16.53 11.63 7.41
N GLU A 18 -17.33 12.58 7.88
CA GLU A 18 -16.90 13.85 8.48
C GLU A 18 -16.31 13.69 9.89
N LYS A 19 -16.66 12.62 10.60
CA LYS A 19 -16.19 12.34 11.98
C LYS A 19 -14.86 11.58 12.01
N ILE A 20 -14.29 11.28 10.84
CA ILE A 20 -13.06 10.52 10.75
C ILE A 20 -11.89 11.45 11.10
N PRO A 21 -11.03 11.08 12.08
CA PRO A 21 -9.85 11.86 12.43
C PRO A 21 -8.98 12.14 11.20
N ASN A 22 -8.22 13.23 11.23
CA ASN A 22 -7.45 13.71 10.09
C ASN A 22 -6.68 12.58 9.40
N LYS A 23 -6.76 12.50 8.07
CA LYS A 23 -6.37 11.32 7.27
C LYS A 23 -4.91 10.89 7.47
N GLU A 24 -4.04 11.82 7.83
CA GLU A 24 -2.62 11.55 8.13
C GLU A 24 -2.44 10.67 9.37
N LEU A 25 -3.34 10.76 10.35
CA LEU A 25 -3.32 9.96 11.57
C LEU A 25 -3.84 8.52 11.36
N LEU A 26 -4.39 8.22 10.18
CA LEU A 26 -4.92 6.88 9.84
C LEU A 26 -3.84 5.98 9.21
N LEU A 27 -2.61 6.47 9.09
CA LEU A 27 -1.45 5.71 8.62
C LEU A 27 -0.72 4.97 9.75
N VAL A 28 -1.19 5.09 11.00
CA VAL A 28 -0.55 4.49 12.17
C VAL A 28 -0.65 2.97 12.11
N ASP A 29 0.54 2.37 12.11
CA ASP A 29 0.95 0.97 12.09
C ASP A 29 0.07 -0.06 11.35
N ARG A 30 0.56 -0.46 10.16
CA ARG A 30 -0.04 -1.42 9.22
C ARG A 30 0.07 -2.89 9.66
N THR A 31 0.48 -3.17 10.90
CA THR A 31 0.89 -4.52 11.30
C THR A 31 -0.30 -5.44 11.51
N GLU A 32 -1.46 -4.92 11.92
CA GLU A 32 -2.63 -5.77 12.15
C GLU A 32 -3.60 -5.75 10.94
N GLN A 33 -3.49 -6.79 10.12
CA GLN A 33 -4.40 -6.99 9.01
C GLN A 33 -5.79 -7.37 9.54
N LEU A 34 -6.75 -6.45 9.41
CA LEU A 34 -8.15 -6.72 9.76
C LEU A 34 -8.65 -7.94 8.97
N THR A 35 -9.02 -8.99 9.68
CA THR A 35 -9.64 -10.17 9.09
C THR A 35 -11.13 -9.92 8.91
N TYR A 36 -11.77 -10.67 8.01
CA TYR A 36 -13.20 -10.52 7.76
C TYR A 36 -14.02 -10.87 9.03
N GLU A 37 -13.59 -11.91 9.73
CA GLU A 37 -14.22 -12.42 10.93
C GLU A 37 -14.06 -11.46 12.11
N SER A 38 -12.94 -10.74 12.23
CA SER A 38 -12.72 -9.81 13.35
C SER A 38 -13.58 -8.56 13.26
N VAL A 39 -14.00 -8.15 12.07
CA VAL A 39 -14.70 -6.87 11.88
C VAL A 39 -16.22 -6.99 11.69
N THR A 40 -16.75 -8.21 11.60
CA THR A 40 -18.17 -8.46 11.36
C THR A 40 -18.96 -8.58 12.66
N ASN A 41 -20.17 -8.02 12.69
CA ASN A 41 -21.03 -7.96 13.88
C ASN A 41 -21.91 -9.22 14.05
N TYR A 42 -22.10 -9.96 12.97
CA TYR A 42 -22.95 -11.13 12.92
C TYR A 42 -22.23 -12.27 12.21
N THR A 43 -22.44 -13.48 12.70
CA THR A 43 -21.92 -14.68 12.06
C THR A 43 -22.58 -14.88 10.69
N ARG A 44 -21.83 -15.49 9.76
CA ARG A 44 -22.36 -15.78 8.44
C ARG A 44 -23.48 -16.80 8.54
N ALA A 45 -24.56 -16.54 7.81
CA ALA A 45 -25.66 -17.47 7.68
C ALA A 45 -25.16 -18.81 7.11
N ALA A 46 -25.60 -19.92 7.70
CA ALA A 46 -25.31 -21.26 7.17
C ALA A 46 -25.95 -21.43 5.78
N LYS A 47 -25.36 -22.28 4.94
CA LYS A 47 -25.89 -22.56 3.60
C LYS A 47 -27.34 -23.08 3.71
N GLY A 48 -28.28 -22.42 3.04
CA GLY A 48 -29.71 -22.77 3.06
C GLY A 48 -30.54 -22.06 4.13
N SER A 49 -29.91 -21.30 5.04
CA SER A 49 -30.62 -20.41 5.96
C SER A 49 -30.89 -19.05 5.33
N THR A 50 -31.82 -18.28 5.92
CA THR A 50 -32.10 -16.91 5.51
C THR A 50 -30.83 -16.06 5.65
N GLN A 51 -30.38 -15.45 4.54
CA GLN A 51 -29.19 -14.61 4.57
C GLN A 51 -29.47 -13.37 5.43
N ILE A 52 -28.47 -12.99 6.23
CA ILE A 52 -28.46 -11.76 7.02
C ILE A 52 -27.22 -10.95 6.65
N CYS A 53 -27.32 -9.62 6.75
CA CYS A 53 -26.17 -8.77 6.57
C CYS A 53 -25.21 -8.95 7.75
N VAL A 54 -23.95 -9.30 7.49
CA VAL A 54 -22.95 -9.51 8.56
C VAL A 54 -22.59 -8.24 9.36
N MET A 55 -22.97 -7.07 8.85
CA MET A 55 -22.68 -5.78 9.49
C MET A 55 -23.86 -5.23 10.29
N CYS A 56 -25.06 -5.19 9.69
CA CYS A 56 -26.25 -4.61 10.35
C CYS A 56 -27.25 -5.65 10.88
N GLY A 57 -27.12 -6.93 10.50
CA GLY A 57 -28.02 -7.99 10.94
C GLY A 57 -29.39 -8.01 10.24
N ASN A 58 -29.66 -7.05 9.36
CA ASN A 58 -30.91 -7.01 8.59
C ASN A 58 -31.03 -8.25 7.70
N LEU A 59 -32.25 -8.78 7.59
CA LEU A 59 -32.54 -9.95 6.78
C LEU A 59 -32.45 -9.60 5.29
N ALA A 60 -31.91 -10.51 4.49
CA ALA A 60 -31.93 -10.37 3.05
C ALA A 60 -33.39 -10.40 2.57
N SER A 61 -33.82 -9.36 1.88
CA SER A 61 -35.04 -9.41 1.10
C SER A 61 -34.81 -10.44 -0.01
N HIS A 62 -35.49 -11.59 0.08
CA HIS A 62 -35.48 -12.56 -1.00
C HIS A 62 -36.31 -11.98 -2.15
N SER A 63 -35.67 -11.25 -3.04
CA SER A 63 -36.23 -10.93 -4.37
C SER A 63 -36.34 -12.25 -5.15
N ARG A 64 -37.36 -13.06 -4.83
CA ARG A 64 -37.73 -14.25 -5.60
C ARG A 64 -38.31 -13.74 -6.93
N GLY A 65 -37.43 -13.37 -7.85
CA GLY A 65 -37.81 -12.98 -9.22
C GLY A 65 -37.53 -11.51 -9.55
N GLY A 66 -36.29 -11.22 -9.95
CA GLY A 66 -36.01 -10.55 -11.23
C GLY A 66 -36.62 -9.18 -11.57
N GLY A 67 -37.12 -8.40 -10.61
CA GLY A 67 -37.61 -7.04 -10.87
C GLY A 67 -36.89 -5.99 -10.04
N ASP A 68 -35.95 -5.26 -10.64
CA ASP A 68 -35.24 -4.10 -10.06
C ASP A 68 -36.17 -2.85 -9.84
N GLN A 69 -37.50 -3.05 -9.72
CA GLN A 69 -38.51 -1.97 -9.83
C GLN A 69 -39.55 -1.92 -8.70
N CYS A 70 -39.38 -2.62 -7.58
CA CYS A 70 -40.17 -2.26 -6.40
C CYS A 70 -39.63 -0.94 -5.84
N GLY A 71 -40.44 0.12 -5.83
CA GLY A 71 -40.08 1.42 -5.26
C GLY A 71 -39.64 1.27 -3.81
N ASP A 72 -38.68 2.10 -3.40
CA ASP A 72 -38.04 2.08 -2.07
C ASP A 72 -39.05 2.21 -0.89
N ASP A 73 -40.29 2.66 -1.15
CA ASP A 73 -41.24 3.01 -0.10
C ASP A 73 -41.98 1.83 0.58
N ASP A 74 -42.04 0.64 -0.05
CA ASP A 74 -42.80 -0.52 0.48
C ASP A 74 -41.92 -1.61 1.11
N GLN A 75 -40.63 -1.35 1.32
CA GLN A 75 -39.74 -2.37 1.86
C GLN A 75 -40.02 -2.57 3.36
N PRO A 76 -40.37 -3.80 3.81
CA PRO A 76 -40.72 -4.04 5.21
C PRO A 76 -39.53 -3.69 6.12
N PRO A 77 -39.80 -3.02 7.26
CA PRO A 77 -38.76 -2.57 8.16
C PRO A 77 -37.88 -3.75 8.61
N GLY A 78 -36.56 -3.59 8.49
CA GLY A 78 -35.59 -4.62 8.87
C GLY A 78 -35.18 -5.59 7.76
N THR A 79 -35.63 -5.38 6.52
CA THR A 79 -35.12 -6.11 5.35
C THR A 79 -34.17 -5.25 4.52
N THR A 80 -33.16 -5.85 3.91
CA THR A 80 -32.18 -5.16 3.06
C THR A 80 -31.82 -6.01 1.84
N ILE A 81 -31.32 -5.39 0.77
CA ILE A 81 -30.86 -6.11 -0.42
C ILE A 81 -29.40 -6.51 -0.23
N ILE A 82 -29.12 -7.81 -0.24
CA ILE A 82 -27.77 -8.36 -0.22
C ILE A 82 -27.40 -8.86 -1.62
N PRO A 83 -26.55 -8.15 -2.38
CA PRO A 83 -26.13 -8.60 -3.69
C PRO A 83 -25.41 -9.94 -3.60
N ARG A 84 -25.72 -10.89 -4.49
CA ARG A 84 -25.07 -12.22 -4.54
C ARG A 84 -23.53 -12.16 -4.60
N GLN A 85 -22.98 -11.06 -5.12
CA GLN A 85 -21.54 -10.85 -5.25
C GLN A 85 -20.86 -10.29 -4.00
N ASN A 86 -21.62 -9.67 -3.10
CA ASN A 86 -21.13 -9.13 -1.83
C ASN A 86 -21.32 -10.19 -0.78
N LYS A 87 -20.22 -10.73 -0.21
CA LYS A 87 -20.22 -11.85 0.75
C LYS A 87 -21.08 -11.56 1.99
N ASP A 88 -22.39 -11.67 1.88
CA ASP A 88 -23.35 -11.38 2.97
C ASP A 88 -23.30 -9.92 3.49
N VAL A 89 -22.87 -8.95 2.66
CA VAL A 89 -22.87 -7.50 2.98
C VAL A 89 -23.92 -6.78 2.13
N CYS A 90 -24.86 -6.08 2.76
CA CYS A 90 -25.94 -5.39 2.06
C CYS A 90 -25.48 -4.12 1.32
N ARG A 91 -26.34 -3.59 0.44
CA ARG A 91 -26.07 -2.38 -0.36
C ARG A 91 -25.81 -1.14 0.51
N ASP A 92 -26.40 -1.06 1.69
CA ASP A 92 -26.24 0.10 2.58
C ASP A 92 -24.92 0.03 3.34
N CYS A 93 -24.62 -1.15 3.90
CA CYS A 93 -23.38 -1.40 4.63
C CYS A 93 -22.13 -1.40 3.71
N ASP A 94 -22.28 -1.62 2.40
CA ASP A 94 -21.15 -1.62 1.46
C ASP A 94 -20.63 -0.22 1.08
N LYS A 95 -21.44 0.82 1.30
CA LYS A 95 -21.10 2.22 0.97
C LYS A 95 -20.48 2.97 2.13
N VAL A 96 -20.93 2.65 3.35
CA VAL A 96 -20.58 3.38 4.57
C VAL A 96 -19.20 2.99 5.12
N ILE A 97 -18.69 3.83 6.02
CA ILE A 97 -17.42 3.61 6.70
C ILE A 97 -17.71 3.07 8.10
N TRP A 98 -16.90 2.11 8.53
CA TRP A 98 -17.03 1.44 9.81
C TRP A 98 -15.81 1.73 10.68
N ASN A 99 -16.01 1.87 11.98
CA ASN A 99 -14.98 1.88 13.00
C ASN A 99 -15.04 0.56 13.78
N HIS A 100 -13.89 -0.12 13.88
CA HIS A 100 -13.72 -1.32 14.67
C HIS A 100 -13.39 -0.93 16.11
N GLU A 101 -14.23 -1.32 17.07
CA GLU A 101 -14.17 -0.80 18.44
C GLU A 101 -12.87 -1.20 19.17
N THR A 102 -12.39 -2.42 18.96
CA THR A 102 -11.21 -2.94 19.69
C THR A 102 -9.91 -2.31 19.21
N SER A 103 -9.74 -2.14 17.89
CA SER A 103 -8.49 -1.58 17.33
C SER A 103 -8.59 -0.10 16.96
N ASN A 104 -9.77 0.52 17.11
CA ASN A 104 -10.09 1.86 16.60
C ASN A 104 -9.78 2.06 15.10
N ALA A 105 -9.68 0.98 14.32
CA ALA A 105 -9.38 1.05 12.90
C ALA A 105 -10.63 1.42 12.10
N TYR A 106 -10.46 2.33 11.14
CA TYR A 106 -11.50 2.70 10.20
C TYR A 106 -11.37 1.88 8.92
N PHE A 107 -12.46 1.25 8.49
CA PHE A 107 -12.45 0.33 7.36
C PHE A 107 -13.71 0.44 6.51
N LYS A 108 -13.62 -0.05 5.27
CA LYS A 108 -14.70 -0.02 4.27
C LYS A 108 -14.66 -1.28 3.40
N TRP A 109 -15.84 -1.71 2.94
CA TRP A 109 -15.95 -2.84 2.01
C TRP A 109 -15.46 -2.46 0.61
N CYS A 110 -14.53 -3.24 0.06
CA CYS A 110 -14.06 -3.05 -1.32
C CYS A 110 -14.78 -3.99 -2.28
N LYS A 111 -15.58 -3.46 -3.22
CA LYS A 111 -16.32 -4.26 -4.22
C LYS A 111 -15.42 -5.03 -5.18
N GLY A 112 -14.22 -4.53 -5.46
CA GLY A 112 -13.27 -5.19 -6.37
C GLY A 112 -12.60 -6.41 -5.74
N CYS A 113 -12.18 -6.25 -4.48
CA CYS A 113 -11.40 -7.25 -3.78
C CYS A 113 -12.31 -8.16 -2.92
N LYS A 114 -13.58 -7.78 -2.71
CA LYS A 114 -14.60 -8.47 -1.90
C LYS A 114 -14.12 -8.77 -0.49
N ASN A 115 -13.51 -7.76 0.14
CA ASN A 115 -13.01 -7.81 1.50
C ASN A 115 -13.13 -6.44 2.18
N PHE A 116 -13.12 -6.43 3.52
CA PHE A 116 -12.96 -5.21 4.30
C PHE A 116 -11.50 -4.76 4.25
N LEU A 117 -11.29 -3.48 3.99
CA LEU A 117 -9.96 -2.88 3.92
C LEU A 117 -9.95 -1.62 4.75
N GLN A 118 -8.81 -1.35 5.38
CA GLN A 118 -8.58 -0.08 6.07
C GLN A 118 -8.77 1.10 5.11
N ILE A 119 -9.23 2.22 5.65
CA ILE A 119 -9.59 3.39 4.85
C ILE A 119 -8.40 4.02 4.12
N GLY A 120 -7.18 3.85 4.64
CA GLY A 120 -5.94 4.25 3.96
C GLY A 120 -5.77 3.61 2.58
N ASN A 121 -6.39 2.46 2.31
CA ASN A 121 -6.37 1.80 1.00
C ASN A 121 -7.30 2.47 -0.04
N PHE A 122 -8.04 3.51 0.37
CA PHE A 122 -8.93 4.32 -0.47
C PHE A 122 -8.45 5.77 -0.58
N SER A 123 -7.14 6.00 -0.40
CA SER A 123 -6.48 7.30 -0.29
C SER A 123 -6.93 8.34 -1.33
N GLN A 124 -7.16 7.92 -2.58
CA GLN A 124 -7.54 8.85 -3.66
C GLN A 124 -8.96 9.39 -3.53
N LYS A 125 -9.93 8.56 -3.11
CA LYS A 125 -11.34 8.94 -2.92
C LYS A 125 -11.97 8.03 -1.86
N LEU A 126 -12.33 8.57 -0.70
CA LEU A 126 -12.93 7.78 0.39
C LEU A 126 -14.32 7.22 0.04
N ASP A 127 -15.08 7.94 -0.78
CA ASP A 127 -16.41 7.49 -1.24
C ASP A 127 -16.34 6.39 -2.31
N ALA A 128 -15.13 6.03 -2.76
CA ALA A 128 -14.94 4.97 -3.72
C ALA A 128 -15.47 3.61 -3.27
N ALA A 129 -16.12 2.90 -4.18
CA ALA A 129 -16.50 1.50 -3.98
C ALA A 129 -15.34 0.50 -4.13
N LYS A 130 -14.19 0.92 -4.66
CA LYS A 130 -13.00 0.08 -4.92
C LYS A 130 -11.76 0.75 -4.34
N CYS A 131 -10.90 -0.03 -3.69
CA CYS A 131 -9.61 0.43 -3.19
C CYS A 131 -8.65 0.79 -4.35
N ASP A 132 -7.57 1.49 -4.03
CA ASP A 132 -6.63 2.01 -5.01
C ASP A 132 -5.96 0.89 -5.82
N LYS A 133 -5.60 -0.24 -5.19
CA LYS A 133 -5.06 -1.42 -5.89
C LYS A 133 -6.05 -2.00 -6.92
N CYS A 134 -7.31 -2.18 -6.50
CA CYS A 134 -8.36 -2.72 -7.36
C CYS A 134 -8.73 -1.72 -8.49
N ARG A 135 -8.57 -0.40 -8.28
CA ARG A 135 -8.70 0.64 -9.32
C ARG A 135 -7.57 0.62 -10.33
N GLU A 136 -6.33 0.56 -9.84
CA GLU A 136 -5.14 0.54 -10.69
C GLU A 136 -5.14 -0.68 -11.61
N ARG A 137 -5.46 -1.88 -11.08
CA ARG A 137 -5.67 -3.09 -11.89
C ARG A 137 -6.72 -2.90 -12.98
N GLY A 138 -7.78 -2.15 -12.69
CA GLY A 138 -8.82 -1.81 -13.65
C GLY A 138 -8.30 -0.90 -14.78
N ARG A 139 -7.49 0.10 -14.44
CA ARG A 139 -6.85 1.00 -15.42
C ARG A 139 -5.87 0.26 -16.31
N THR A 140 -5.00 -0.58 -15.73
CA THR A 140 -4.03 -1.36 -16.51
C THR A 140 -4.75 -2.32 -17.45
N SER A 141 -5.77 -3.02 -16.99
CA SER A 141 -6.58 -3.93 -17.82
C SER A 141 -7.28 -3.19 -18.97
N TYR A 142 -7.78 -1.98 -18.73
CA TYR A 142 -8.38 -1.14 -19.76
C TYR A 142 -7.36 -0.68 -20.81
N LEU A 143 -6.16 -0.25 -20.37
CA LEU A 143 -5.08 0.15 -21.28
C LEU A 143 -4.56 -1.01 -22.13
N LEU A 144 -4.44 -2.21 -21.55
CA LEU A 144 -4.08 -3.42 -22.30
C LEU A 144 -5.16 -3.72 -23.36
N LYS A 145 -6.43 -3.75 -22.97
CA LYS A 145 -7.54 -4.05 -23.90
C LYS A 145 -7.62 -3.04 -25.05
N LYS A 146 -7.41 -1.75 -24.76
CA LYS A 146 -7.40 -0.68 -25.78
C LYS A 146 -6.25 -0.84 -26.79
N ARG A 147 -5.10 -1.39 -26.38
CA ARG A 147 -3.96 -1.66 -27.29
C ARG A 147 -4.17 -2.92 -28.14
N THR A 148 -4.82 -3.94 -27.59
CA THR A 148 -5.00 -5.23 -28.29
C THR A 148 -6.13 -5.19 -29.32
N THR A 149 -7.12 -4.32 -29.16
CA THR A 149 -8.09 -4.06 -30.23
C THR A 149 -7.54 -2.98 -31.13
N PRO A 150 -6.94 -3.30 -32.30
CA PRO A 150 -6.60 -2.26 -33.28
C PRO A 150 -7.88 -1.49 -33.56
N SER A 151 -7.86 -0.19 -33.32
CA SER A 151 -8.99 0.68 -33.63
C SER A 151 -9.33 0.49 -35.10
N LYS A 152 -10.49 -0.14 -35.36
CA LYS A 152 -11.09 -0.33 -36.69
C LYS A 152 -11.35 1.00 -37.44
N ALA A 153 -10.97 2.13 -36.83
CA ALA A 153 -11.01 3.47 -37.39
C ALA A 153 -9.81 3.82 -38.27
N GLU A 154 -8.72 3.05 -38.26
CA GLU A 154 -7.54 3.33 -39.09
C GLU A 154 -7.46 2.45 -40.35
N SER A 155 -8.33 1.45 -40.47
CA SER A 155 -8.40 0.59 -41.66
C SER A 155 -9.31 1.13 -42.78
N THR A 156 -9.87 2.34 -42.64
CA THR A 156 -10.74 2.95 -43.68
C THR A 156 -10.04 3.97 -44.58
N ILE A 157 -8.77 4.31 -44.33
CA ILE A 157 -8.01 5.25 -45.18
C ILE A 157 -7.05 4.51 -46.15
N SER A 158 -6.77 3.22 -45.92
CA SER A 158 -5.90 2.41 -46.78
C SER A 158 -6.66 1.40 -47.65
N THR A 159 -7.79 1.79 -48.25
CA THR A 159 -8.47 0.96 -49.27
C THR A 159 -9.04 1.79 -50.44
N ARG A 160 -8.39 2.91 -50.79
CA ARG A 160 -8.66 3.62 -52.06
C ARG A 160 -7.45 3.75 -53.00
N VAL A 161 -6.36 3.03 -52.74
CA VAL A 161 -5.22 2.93 -53.69
C VAL A 161 -4.78 1.47 -53.81
N SER A 162 -5.65 0.59 -54.33
CA SER A 162 -5.24 -0.72 -54.90
C SER A 162 -6.43 -1.37 -55.62
N ALA A 163 -6.93 -0.68 -56.64
CA ALA A 163 -7.67 -1.31 -57.72
C ALA A 163 -6.93 -1.00 -59.02
N ASN A 164 -5.76 -1.64 -59.21
CA ASN A 164 -5.13 -1.92 -60.51
C ASN A 164 -3.71 -2.45 -60.29
N ASN A 165 -3.57 -3.77 -60.06
CA ASN A 165 -2.46 -4.49 -60.70
C ASN A 165 -2.71 -6.00 -60.68
N LYS A 166 -3.16 -6.53 -61.83
CA LYS A 166 -3.12 -7.96 -62.14
C LYS A 166 -1.78 -8.24 -62.82
N ASN A 167 -1.24 -9.44 -62.56
CA ASN A 167 -0.04 -10.05 -63.17
C ASN A 167 1.31 -9.58 -62.62
N THR A 168 2.00 -10.48 -61.90
CA THR A 168 3.06 -11.32 -62.50
C THR A 168 3.58 -12.31 -61.46
N LYS A 169 3.59 -13.60 -61.83
CA LYS A 169 4.30 -14.67 -61.11
C LYS A 169 5.81 -14.42 -61.22
N LYS A 170 6.53 -14.29 -60.10
CA LYS A 170 7.99 -14.47 -60.06
C LYS A 170 8.41 -15.27 -58.83
N LYS A 171 9.32 -16.21 -59.08
CA LYS A 171 9.92 -17.19 -58.16
C LYS A 171 10.73 -16.50 -57.05
N PRO A 172 10.89 -17.14 -55.87
CA PRO A 172 11.79 -16.65 -54.84
C PRO A 172 13.25 -16.97 -55.20
N VAL A 173 14.10 -15.95 -55.10
CA VAL A 173 15.56 -16.05 -55.16
C VAL A 173 16.07 -16.34 -53.75
N ARG A 174 16.83 -17.43 -53.64
CA ARG A 174 17.53 -17.89 -52.44
C ARG A 174 18.82 -17.06 -52.32
N ILE A 175 18.96 -16.27 -51.26
CA ILE A 175 20.21 -15.56 -50.95
C ILE A 175 20.83 -16.22 -49.71
N GLU A 176 22.11 -16.52 -49.85
CA GLU A 176 22.92 -17.39 -49.02
C GLU A 176 23.32 -16.75 -47.69
N LYS A 177 23.50 -17.64 -46.72
CA LYS A 177 24.20 -17.42 -45.46
C LYS A 177 25.68 -17.22 -45.75
N GLU A 178 26.24 -16.10 -45.31
CA GLU A 178 27.64 -16.03 -44.89
C GLU A 178 27.84 -14.80 -44.00
N VAL A 179 28.87 -14.85 -43.16
CA VAL A 179 29.25 -13.89 -42.11
C VAL A 179 28.59 -14.10 -40.74
N LEU A 180 29.04 -15.14 -40.03
CA LEU A 180 29.12 -15.13 -38.56
C LEU A 180 30.07 -16.23 -38.05
N LEU A 181 31.36 -16.04 -38.33
CA LEU A 181 32.44 -16.80 -37.72
C LEU A 181 33.62 -15.85 -37.53
N GLU A 182 33.57 -14.96 -36.54
CA GLU A 182 34.78 -14.29 -36.04
C GLU A 182 34.51 -13.55 -34.70
N GLU A 183 33.92 -14.21 -33.68
CA GLU A 183 33.83 -13.59 -32.35
C GLU A 183 33.69 -14.58 -31.17
N LYS A 184 34.36 -15.74 -31.27
CA LYS A 184 34.51 -16.69 -30.16
C LYS A 184 35.97 -17.03 -29.92
N LYS A 185 36.77 -16.03 -29.53
CA LYS A 185 38.08 -16.29 -28.93
C LYS A 185 38.61 -15.08 -28.16
N GLN A 186 37.96 -14.66 -27.06
CA GLN A 186 38.63 -13.81 -26.05
C GLN A 186 37.87 -13.69 -24.72
N ILE A 187 37.41 -14.78 -24.10
CA ILE A 187 37.07 -14.79 -22.66
C ILE A 187 37.41 -16.17 -22.07
N SER A 188 38.70 -16.48 -22.03
CA SER A 188 39.29 -17.31 -20.98
C SER A 188 40.43 -16.50 -20.41
N ASP A 189 40.67 -16.59 -19.11
CA ASP A 189 41.67 -15.86 -18.32
C ASP A 189 41.08 -14.61 -17.65
N ASP A 190 40.20 -14.81 -16.65
CA ASP A 190 40.04 -13.93 -15.48
C ASP A 190 39.22 -14.58 -14.35
N ALA A 191 39.28 -15.92 -14.24
CA ALA A 191 38.62 -16.69 -13.18
C ALA A 191 39.64 -17.34 -12.24
N ALA A 192 40.67 -16.58 -11.83
CA ALA A 192 41.70 -17.05 -10.90
C ALA A 192 42.30 -15.91 -10.06
N ALA A 193 41.48 -15.18 -9.31
CA ALA A 193 41.95 -14.42 -8.16
C ALA A 193 40.79 -14.16 -7.19
N ILE A 194 41.09 -14.16 -5.90
CA ILE A 194 40.19 -14.01 -4.74
C ILE A 194 39.72 -15.35 -4.16
N SER A 195 40.70 -16.20 -3.86
CA SER A 195 40.75 -16.98 -2.63
C SER A 195 41.93 -16.44 -1.81
N LEU A 196 41.78 -16.37 -0.48
CA LEU A 196 42.66 -15.77 0.53
C LEU A 196 42.31 -14.31 0.87
N VAL A 197 41.61 -14.11 1.99
CA VAL A 197 42.20 -13.64 3.26
C VAL A 197 41.06 -13.59 4.30
N SER A 198 41.02 -14.63 5.11
CA SER A 198 40.42 -14.62 6.43
C SER A 198 41.51 -15.00 7.40
N LEU A 199 41.93 -14.05 8.26
CA LEU A 199 42.42 -14.20 9.64
C LEU A 199 43.43 -13.10 9.99
N PHE A 200 43.00 -12.10 10.77
CA PHE A 200 43.71 -11.66 11.97
C PHE A 200 42.72 -10.97 12.94
N LYS A 201 42.66 -11.52 14.17
CA LYS A 201 42.21 -10.85 15.42
C LYS A 201 43.19 -9.67 15.71
N THR A 202 42.91 -8.63 16.50
CA THR A 202 42.46 -8.55 17.92
C THR A 202 42.22 -7.08 18.32
N ALA A 203 41.67 -6.87 19.53
CA ALA A 203 41.19 -5.64 20.17
C ALA A 203 42.21 -4.50 20.45
N GLU A 204 41.67 -3.27 20.65
CA GLU A 204 41.92 -2.28 21.74
C GLU A 204 41.87 -0.78 21.31
N ASN A 205 41.12 0.01 22.13
CA ASN A 205 41.22 1.43 22.53
C ASN A 205 41.78 2.57 21.61
N ILE A 206 40.88 3.52 21.25
CA ILE A 206 40.86 5.03 21.40
C ILE A 206 42.24 5.79 21.55
N PRO A 207 42.53 7.03 21.01
CA PRO A 207 41.63 8.16 20.60
C PRO A 207 42.01 9.01 19.34
N SER A 208 41.08 9.92 18.99
CA SER A 208 41.27 11.33 18.53
C SER A 208 41.89 11.70 17.17
N LYS A 209 41.13 12.59 16.51
CA LYS A 209 41.52 13.85 15.85
C LYS A 209 41.97 13.88 14.37
N ASN A 210 41.21 14.73 13.67
CA ASN A 210 41.58 15.71 12.64
C ASN A 210 41.45 15.32 11.16
N ASN A 211 40.63 16.15 10.49
CA ASN A 211 40.80 16.77 9.17
C ASN A 211 41.42 15.95 8.04
N SER A 212 40.69 15.85 6.93
CA SER A 212 41.04 16.65 5.74
C SER A 212 40.11 16.35 4.56
N ASP A 213 39.86 17.42 3.82
CA ASP A 213 39.38 17.43 2.46
C ASP A 213 40.00 16.34 1.58
N THR A 214 39.17 15.48 0.99
CA THR A 214 39.48 14.89 -0.31
C THR A 214 38.25 14.94 -1.21
N LYS A 215 38.28 15.98 -2.03
CA LYS A 215 37.56 16.16 -3.28
C LYS A 215 37.88 14.98 -4.20
N SER A 216 36.99 13.98 -4.28
CA SER A 216 37.06 12.94 -5.30
C SER A 216 35.86 13.00 -6.24
N LYS A 217 36.25 13.25 -7.48
CA LYS A 217 35.52 13.44 -8.71
C LYS A 217 35.01 12.07 -9.16
N VAL A 218 33.72 11.77 -8.96
CA VAL A 218 33.05 10.62 -9.60
C VAL A 218 31.98 11.17 -10.53
N GLY A 219 32.44 11.62 -11.68
CA GLY A 219 31.61 11.98 -12.82
C GLY A 219 31.98 11.10 -13.99
N ALA A 220 30.96 10.64 -14.71
CA ALA A 220 30.99 9.88 -15.95
C ALA A 220 31.34 8.39 -15.81
N LEU A 221 30.30 7.55 -15.82
CA LEU A 221 30.19 6.33 -16.64
C LEU A 221 28.86 5.63 -16.32
N SER A 222 27.74 6.17 -16.80
CA SER A 222 26.50 5.39 -16.95
C SER A 222 25.53 6.10 -17.89
N GLN A 223 25.89 6.17 -19.17
CA GLN A 223 24.99 6.53 -20.26
C GLN A 223 25.44 5.81 -21.53
N SER A 224 25.07 4.53 -21.69
CA SER A 224 25.03 3.90 -23.02
C SER A 224 24.45 2.48 -23.00
N PHE A 225 23.20 2.28 -22.57
CA PHE A 225 22.41 1.12 -23.01
C PHE A 225 20.94 1.53 -23.13
N GLY A 226 20.68 2.40 -24.13
CA GLY A 226 19.34 2.75 -24.57
C GLY A 226 19.19 2.38 -26.04
N CYS A 227 18.05 1.78 -26.37
CA CYS A 227 17.49 1.63 -27.72
C CYS A 227 18.22 0.71 -28.71
N SER A 228 17.89 -0.59 -28.67
CA SER A 228 17.54 -1.35 -29.89
C SER A 228 16.96 -2.71 -29.53
N LEU A 229 15.69 -2.76 -29.15
CA LEU A 229 14.92 -4.00 -29.19
C LEU A 229 13.43 -3.73 -29.44
N ALA A 230 13.14 -3.12 -30.59
CA ALA A 230 11.78 -2.98 -31.09
C ALA A 230 11.80 -2.91 -32.62
N LYS A 231 11.86 -4.07 -33.28
CA LYS A 231 11.36 -4.31 -34.65
C LYS A 231 11.75 -5.72 -35.11
N THR A 232 10.89 -6.69 -34.84
CA THR A 232 10.72 -7.92 -35.65
C THR A 232 9.55 -8.73 -35.06
N ALA A 233 8.32 -8.29 -35.31
CA ALA A 233 7.14 -9.11 -35.04
C ALA A 233 5.94 -8.61 -35.88
N LEU A 234 6.10 -8.53 -37.20
CA LEU A 234 4.99 -8.36 -38.14
C LEU A 234 5.38 -9.03 -39.45
N ASP A 235 4.79 -10.21 -39.70
CA ASP A 235 4.09 -10.61 -40.93
C ASP A 235 4.22 -12.13 -41.13
N GLU A 236 3.36 -12.88 -40.45
CA GLU A 236 2.89 -14.17 -40.96
C GLU A 236 1.38 -14.25 -40.71
N ASN A 237 0.61 -14.09 -41.79
CA ASN A 237 -0.81 -14.44 -41.82
C ASN A 237 -0.90 -15.97 -41.97
N PRO A 238 -1.61 -16.70 -41.09
CA PRO A 238 -1.84 -18.11 -41.32
C PRO A 238 -2.93 -18.29 -42.38
N PRO A 239 -2.76 -19.23 -43.34
CA PRO A 239 -3.85 -19.64 -44.21
C PRO A 239 -4.89 -20.38 -43.37
N HIS A 240 -6.15 -20.02 -43.59
CA HIS A 240 -7.32 -20.77 -43.18
C HIS A 240 -7.32 -22.08 -43.97
N ASP A 241 -7.20 -23.22 -43.30
CA ASP A 241 -7.77 -24.49 -43.76
C ASP A 241 -8.02 -25.38 -42.53
N ASP A 242 -9.18 -26.03 -42.58
CA ASP A 242 -9.68 -26.99 -41.61
C ASP A 242 -8.69 -28.16 -41.41
N ASP A 243 -8.38 -28.54 -40.17
CA ASP A 243 -8.68 -29.87 -39.61
C ASP A 243 -8.02 -30.06 -38.23
N SER A 244 -8.65 -30.90 -37.41
CA SER A 244 -8.37 -31.20 -36.02
C SER A 244 -6.98 -31.80 -35.78
N THR A 245 -6.02 -31.05 -35.22
CA THR A 245 -4.93 -31.62 -34.41
C THR A 245 -4.46 -30.63 -33.34
N GLY A 246 -4.16 -31.11 -32.14
CA GLY A 246 -3.87 -30.29 -30.96
C GLY A 246 -2.66 -29.36 -31.14
N GLU A 247 -2.92 -28.08 -31.36
CA GLU A 247 -1.89 -27.05 -31.38
C GLU A 247 -1.40 -26.74 -29.97
N SER A 248 -0.11 -27.03 -29.72
CA SER A 248 0.61 -26.53 -28.57
C SER A 248 0.70 -25.01 -28.64
N VAL A 249 0.01 -24.33 -27.73
CA VAL A 249 0.12 -22.89 -27.51
C VAL A 249 1.61 -22.52 -27.44
N PRO A 250 2.13 -21.65 -28.32
CA PRO A 250 3.54 -21.26 -28.27
C PRO A 250 3.81 -20.66 -26.89
N PRO A 251 4.88 -21.09 -26.19
CA PRO A 251 5.17 -20.63 -24.85
C PRO A 251 5.29 -19.13 -24.92
N ARG A 252 4.34 -18.41 -24.29
CA ARG A 252 4.37 -16.96 -24.18
C ARG A 252 5.57 -16.57 -23.31
N GLY A 253 6.71 -16.51 -23.98
CA GLY A 253 7.89 -15.72 -23.74
C GLY A 253 8.50 -15.80 -22.35
N LEU A 254 9.33 -16.82 -22.12
CA LEU A 254 10.31 -16.83 -21.03
C LEU A 254 11.11 -15.49 -20.94
N LEU A 255 11.33 -14.83 -22.07
CA LEU A 255 11.97 -13.51 -22.14
C LEU A 255 11.16 -12.40 -21.44
N PHE A 256 9.83 -12.43 -21.53
CA PHE A 256 8.98 -11.44 -20.84
C PHE A 256 9.00 -11.66 -19.33
N GLU A 257 8.95 -12.91 -18.88
CA GLU A 257 9.09 -13.24 -17.46
C GLU A 257 10.47 -12.84 -16.93
N LEU A 258 11.54 -13.12 -17.68
CA LEU A 258 12.90 -12.72 -17.33
C LEU A 258 13.06 -11.20 -17.22
N ALA A 259 12.44 -10.43 -18.14
CA ALA A 259 12.45 -8.97 -18.07
C ALA A 259 11.73 -8.43 -16.83
N ASN A 260 10.61 -9.04 -16.44
CA ASN A 260 9.88 -8.66 -15.21
C ASN A 260 10.66 -9.00 -13.94
N ILE A 261 11.34 -10.16 -13.93
CA ILE A 261 12.22 -10.55 -12.82
C ILE A 261 13.36 -9.56 -12.70
N HIS A 262 14.04 -9.22 -13.80
CA HIS A 262 15.12 -8.26 -13.81
C HIS A 262 14.69 -6.86 -13.33
N ALA A 263 13.54 -6.36 -13.79
CA ALA A 263 12.99 -5.09 -13.32
C ALA A 263 12.67 -5.11 -11.80
N THR A 264 12.28 -6.28 -11.27
CA THR A 264 12.04 -6.46 -9.83
C THR A 264 13.35 -6.44 -9.04
N ILE A 265 14.40 -7.10 -9.55
CA ILE A 265 15.73 -7.10 -8.93
C ILE A 265 16.29 -5.68 -8.84
N LEU A 266 16.28 -4.92 -9.94
CA LEU A 266 16.76 -3.53 -9.94
C LEU A 266 16.00 -2.64 -8.93
N LYS A 267 14.70 -2.87 -8.79
CA LYS A 267 13.90 -2.13 -7.79
C LYS A 267 14.31 -2.50 -6.36
N LEU A 268 14.57 -3.78 -6.10
CA LEU A 268 15.03 -4.25 -4.79
C LEU A 268 16.43 -3.72 -4.46
N GLU A 269 17.33 -3.65 -5.44
CA GLU A 269 18.66 -3.06 -5.27
C GLU A 269 18.55 -1.57 -4.90
N GLN A 270 17.71 -0.81 -5.61
CA GLN A 270 17.48 0.60 -5.29
C GLN A 270 16.84 0.81 -3.90
N GLU A 271 16.02 -0.12 -3.43
CA GLU A 271 15.48 -0.10 -2.07
C GLU A 271 16.53 -0.50 -1.02
N ALA A 272 17.42 -1.45 -1.34
CA ALA A 272 18.52 -1.86 -0.48
C ALA A 272 19.53 -0.71 -0.23
N ASP A 273 19.79 0.13 -1.22
CA ASP A 273 20.64 1.32 -1.08
C ASP A 273 20.13 2.32 -0.02
N LYS A 274 18.84 2.26 0.33
CA LYS A 274 18.24 3.13 1.36
C LYS A 274 18.43 2.59 2.78
N VAL A 275 18.73 1.30 2.94
CA VAL A 275 18.87 0.65 4.25
C VAL A 275 19.97 1.31 5.09
N PRO A 276 21.19 1.56 4.60
CA PRO A 276 22.24 2.22 5.39
C PRO A 276 21.86 3.63 5.86
N LEU A 277 21.12 4.39 5.04
CA LEU A 277 20.64 5.71 5.42
C LEU A 277 19.63 5.65 6.56
N LEU A 278 18.70 4.69 6.52
CA LEU A 278 17.73 4.47 7.59
C LEU A 278 18.41 3.96 8.87
N GLU A 279 19.41 3.09 8.75
CA GLU A 279 20.21 2.62 9.88
C GLU A 279 20.95 3.78 10.57
N ASN A 280 21.53 4.70 9.80
CA ASN A 280 22.15 5.91 10.33
C ASN A 280 21.13 6.79 11.05
N GLN A 281 19.95 7.02 10.46
CA GLN A 281 18.87 7.78 11.10
C GLN A 281 18.40 7.14 12.42
N VAL A 282 18.27 5.80 12.46
CA VAL A 282 17.91 5.08 13.68
C VAL A 282 19.00 5.23 14.74
N ASN A 283 20.28 5.19 14.36
CA ASN A 283 21.39 5.41 15.28
C ASN A 283 21.41 6.84 15.83
N ASP A 284 21.18 7.84 14.98
CA ASP A 284 21.07 9.25 15.42
C ASP A 284 19.92 9.45 16.42
N LEU A 285 18.76 8.85 16.15
CA LEU A 285 17.61 8.90 17.07
C LEU A 285 17.90 8.19 18.39
N LYS A 286 18.64 7.08 18.39
CA LYS A 286 19.07 6.40 19.62
C LYS A 286 19.99 7.29 20.45
N ILE A 287 20.93 7.99 19.82
CA ILE A 287 21.82 8.95 20.49
C ILE A 287 21.02 10.13 21.07
N GLN A 288 20.05 10.66 20.33
CA GLN A 288 19.18 11.72 20.82
C GLN A 288 18.32 11.26 22.01
N LEU A 289 17.78 10.05 21.95
CA LEU A 289 16.98 9.47 23.02
C LEU A 289 17.81 9.24 24.29
N SER A 290 19.05 8.72 24.18
CA SER A 290 19.93 8.55 25.34
C SER A 290 20.29 9.92 25.96
N ALA A 291 20.62 10.91 25.15
CA ALA A 291 20.92 12.26 25.65
C ALA A 291 19.71 12.93 26.33
N ALA A 292 18.49 12.64 25.87
CA ALA A 292 17.26 13.14 26.50
C ALA A 292 17.01 12.48 27.87
N LEU A 293 17.27 11.18 28.00
CA LEU A 293 17.18 10.46 29.27
C LEU A 293 18.20 10.98 30.29
N ASP A 294 19.45 11.19 29.87
CA ASP A 294 20.49 11.79 30.74
C ASP A 294 20.08 13.19 31.23
N ARG A 295 19.47 13.98 30.36
CA ARG A 295 18.94 15.31 30.72
C ARG A 295 17.78 15.23 31.71
N GLU A 296 16.90 14.26 31.56
CA GLU A 296 15.80 14.02 32.49
C GLU A 296 16.32 13.63 33.88
N GLU A 297 17.31 12.73 33.93
CA GLU A 297 17.96 12.32 35.19
C GLU A 297 18.65 13.51 35.88
N LEU A 298 19.35 14.36 35.12
CA LEU A 298 19.94 15.58 35.65
C LEU A 298 18.90 16.55 36.23
N LEU A 299 17.75 16.71 35.56
CA LEU A 299 16.66 17.55 36.04
C LEU A 299 16.03 16.97 37.32
N LYS A 300 15.84 15.66 37.40
CA LYS A 300 15.36 14.97 38.61
C LYS A 300 16.31 15.17 39.78
N ALA A 301 17.62 15.01 39.56
CA ALA A 301 18.64 15.25 40.59
C ALA A 301 18.62 16.72 41.08
N ARG A 302 18.42 17.68 40.17
CA ARG A 302 18.33 19.10 40.52
C ARG A 302 17.07 19.43 41.33
N LEU A 303 15.93 18.81 41.03
CA LEU A 303 14.70 18.97 41.80
C LEU A 303 14.85 18.40 43.21
N ALA A 304 15.42 17.21 43.35
CA ALA A 304 15.68 16.61 44.66
C ALA A 304 16.62 17.48 45.53
N ALA A 305 17.63 18.13 44.91
CA ALA A 305 18.51 19.06 45.62
C ALA A 305 17.74 20.29 46.15
N LEU A 306 16.84 20.86 45.34
CA LEU A 306 16.00 22.00 45.76
C LEU A 306 15.05 21.63 46.90
N GLU A 307 14.44 20.45 46.85
CA GLU A 307 13.59 19.94 47.94
C GLU A 307 14.39 19.83 49.24
N SER A 308 15.63 19.33 49.19
CA SER A 308 16.49 19.20 50.38
C SER A 308 16.89 20.54 51.02
N THR A 309 16.94 21.63 50.23
CA THR A 309 17.28 22.97 50.75
C THR A 309 16.10 23.64 51.46
N SER A 310 14.87 23.28 51.11
CA SER A 310 13.65 23.91 51.66
C SER A 310 13.36 23.54 53.12
N ASP A 311 13.85 22.38 53.61
CA ASP A 311 13.67 21.94 55.00
C ASP A 311 14.60 22.64 56.00
N SER A 312 15.51 23.51 55.52
CA SER A 312 16.44 24.26 56.38
C SER A 312 15.99 25.68 56.72
N GLU A 313 14.83 26.14 56.21
CA GLU A 313 14.25 27.42 56.62
C GLU A 313 13.69 27.35 58.04
N GLU A 314 14.56 27.80 58.95
CA GLU A 314 14.28 28.96 59.78
C GLU A 314 13.27 28.72 60.92
N LYS A 315 13.81 28.24 62.05
CA LYS A 315 13.27 28.61 63.37
C LYS A 315 12.97 30.12 63.33
N PRO A 316 11.71 30.56 63.47
CA PRO A 316 11.37 31.97 63.38
C PRO A 316 12.16 32.73 64.45
N LYS A 317 13.16 33.51 64.03
CA LYS A 317 13.74 34.54 64.89
C LYS A 317 12.57 35.44 65.27
N LYS A 318 12.19 35.38 66.55
CA LYS A 318 11.11 36.17 67.15
C LYS A 318 11.20 37.60 66.63
N ARG A 319 10.32 37.97 65.69
CA ARG A 319 10.19 39.36 65.28
C ARG A 319 9.78 40.15 66.52
N PRO A 320 10.41 41.30 66.81
CA PRO A 320 9.90 42.23 67.80
C PRO A 320 8.44 42.53 67.47
N ARG A 321 7.56 42.41 68.47
CA ARG A 321 6.14 42.79 68.36
C ARG A 321 6.06 44.20 67.75
N LEU A 322 5.66 44.30 66.48
CA LEU A 322 5.11 45.54 65.99
C LEU A 322 3.77 45.72 66.70
N ILE A 323 3.69 46.81 67.46
CA ILE A 323 2.47 47.30 68.10
C ILE A 323 1.44 47.48 66.98
N SER A 324 0.34 46.73 67.05
CA SER A 324 -0.83 46.94 66.20
C SER A 324 -1.45 48.28 66.60
N PHE A 325 -1.44 49.24 65.67
CA PHE A 325 -2.37 50.35 65.73
C PHE A 325 -3.70 49.85 65.18
N ASP A 326 -4.57 49.45 66.10
CA ASP A 326 -6.01 49.34 65.85
C ASP A 326 -6.54 50.76 65.66
N ASP A 327 -6.47 51.28 64.43
CA ASP A 327 -7.20 52.49 64.08
C ASP A 327 -8.64 52.12 63.71
N ALA A 328 -9.49 52.41 64.70
CA ALA A 328 -10.91 52.53 64.60
C ALA A 328 -11.33 53.43 63.43
N ALA A 329 -12.08 52.89 62.47
CA ALA A 329 -13.06 53.65 61.70
C ALA A 329 -13.91 52.71 60.83
N ASN A 330 -15.02 52.21 61.39
CA ASN A 330 -16.24 52.16 60.58
C ASN A 330 -17.48 52.21 61.47
N SER A 331 -17.80 53.45 61.86
CA SER A 331 -19.09 53.86 62.42
C SER A 331 -19.69 54.90 61.48
N SER A 332 -21.00 54.78 61.27
CA SER A 332 -21.89 55.66 60.48
C SER A 332 -21.77 55.46 58.96
N HIS A 333 -22.84 55.41 58.17
CA HIS A 333 -24.11 56.12 58.28
C HIS A 333 -25.18 55.41 57.44
N TYR A 334 -26.43 55.48 57.93
CA TYR A 334 -27.72 55.41 57.20
C TYR A 334 -28.03 54.21 56.31
#